data_AF-A0AAD9MLE2-F1
#
_entry.id   AF-A0AAD9MLE2-F1
#
_cell.length_a   1.000
_cell.length_b   1.000
_cell.length_c   1.000
_cell.angle_alpha   90.00
_cell.angle_beta   90.00
_cell.angle_gamma   90.00
#
_symmetry.space_group_name_H-M   'P 1'
#
loop_
_entity.id
_entity.type
_entity.pdbx_description
1 polymer ?
#
loop_
_entity_poly.entity_id
_entity_poly.type
_entity_poly.pdbx_seq_one_letter_code
_entity_poly.pdbx_strand_id
1 'polypeptide(L)'
;MASSPAEAARPILRLFRAILRLHQEKLPPPMRDLGTTFVRDEFRKHLRGKTTEEQWKQFVGEWQGYLRMLHSSESIADSGGVAPADASGDMPPEIVEKLSPDQLERLGRLQREAFRLRDVLLSQDGGGDKKK
;
A
#
# COMPACT_ATOMS: atom_id res chain seq x y z
N MET A 1 -21.01 25.53 -24.08
CA MET A 1 -21.79 25.37 -22.84
C MET A 1 -20.83 24.96 -21.73
N ALA A 2 -20.67 25.76 -20.68
CA ALA A 2 -19.76 25.44 -19.59
C ALA A 2 -20.39 24.34 -18.73
N SER A 3 -19.78 23.16 -18.70
CA SER A 3 -20.22 22.06 -17.84
C SER A 3 -20.08 22.51 -16.38
N SER A 4 -21.10 22.24 -15.56
CA SER A 4 -21.11 22.66 -14.16
C SER A 4 -19.91 22.03 -13.43
N PRO A 5 -19.23 22.72 -12.49
CA PRO A 5 -18.13 22.14 -11.73
C PRO A 5 -18.55 20.85 -10.99
N ALA A 6 -19.82 20.76 -10.59
CA ALA A 6 -20.40 19.54 -10.02
C ALA A 6 -20.48 18.38 -11.03
N GLU A 7 -20.69 18.67 -12.32
CA GLU A 7 -20.75 17.69 -13.40
C GLU A 7 -19.35 17.18 -13.78
N ALA A 8 -18.36 18.08 -13.81
CA ALA A 8 -16.95 17.72 -14.02
C ALA A 8 -16.36 16.86 -12.88
N ALA A 9 -16.84 17.05 -11.64
CA ALA A 9 -16.38 16.28 -10.48
C ALA A 9 -16.99 14.87 -10.37
N ARG A 10 -18.15 14.60 -11.00
CA ARG A 10 -18.83 13.29 -10.95
C ARG A 10 -17.94 12.10 -11.30
N PRO A 11 -17.19 12.07 -12.42
CA PRO A 11 -16.35 10.93 -12.77
C PRO A 11 -15.25 10.66 -11.74
N ILE A 12 -14.65 11.71 -11.18
CA ILE A 12 -13.60 11.60 -10.15
C ILE A 12 -14.18 10.99 -8.87
N LEU A 13 -15.37 11.44 -8.44
CA LEU A 13 -16.05 10.90 -7.27
C LEU A 13 -16.48 9.44 -7.46
N ARG A 14 -16.85 9.04 -8.69
CA ARG A 14 -17.15 7.64 -9.02
C ARG A 14 -15.90 6.77 -8.90
N LEU A 15 -14.77 7.23 -9.43
CA LEU A 15 -13.49 6.51 -9.35
C LEU A 15 -13.06 6.33 -7.88
N PHE A 16 -13.09 7.41 -7.10
CA PHE A 16 -12.76 7.39 -5.68
C PHE A 16 -13.62 6.37 -4.90
N ARG A 17 -14.94 6.38 -5.13
CA ARG A 17 -15.86 5.43 -4.49
C ARG A 17 -15.60 3.98 -4.91
N ALA A 18 -15.26 3.74 -6.17
CA ALA A 18 -14.97 2.41 -6.68
C ALA A 18 -13.70 1.84 -6.02
N ILE A 19 -12.64 2.64 -5.88
CA ILE A 19 -11.40 2.25 -5.19
C ILE A 19 -11.68 1.86 -3.74
N LEU A 20 -12.43 2.69 -3.00
CA LEU A 20 -12.74 2.40 -1.59
C LEU A 20 -13.57 1.13 -1.39
N ARG A 21 -14.47 0.82 -2.33
CA ARG A 21 -15.23 -0.45 -2.31
C ARG A 21 -14.30 -1.63 -2.51
N LEU A 22 -13.40 -1.57 -3.49
CA LEU A 22 -12.41 -2.62 -3.71
C LEU A 22 -11.47 -2.81 -2.53
N HIS A 23 -11.09 -1.73 -1.82
CA HIS A 23 -10.33 -1.85 -0.57
C HIS A 23 -11.09 -2.65 0.50
N GLN A 24 -12.40 -2.52 0.56
CA GLN A 24 -13.23 -3.31 1.47
C GLN A 24 -13.37 -4.77 1.04
N GLU A 25 -13.42 -5.02 -0.26
CA GLU A 25 -13.65 -6.37 -0.81
C GLU A 25 -12.36 -7.19 -0.95
N LYS A 26 -11.22 -6.55 -1.25
CA LYS A 26 -9.99 -7.22 -1.70
C LYS A 26 -8.80 -7.08 -0.75
N LEU A 27 -8.80 -6.12 0.17
CA LEU A 27 -7.68 -5.88 1.08
C LEU A 27 -7.98 -6.37 2.51
N PRO A 28 -7.00 -6.99 3.18
CA PRO A 28 -7.09 -7.34 4.60
C PRO A 28 -7.14 -6.06 5.46
N PRO A 29 -7.67 -6.13 6.70
CA PRO A 29 -7.90 -4.95 7.55
C PRO A 29 -6.72 -3.97 7.67
N PRO A 30 -5.47 -4.39 7.99
CA PRO A 30 -4.36 -3.44 8.13
C PRO A 30 -3.99 -2.74 6.81
N MET A 31 -4.05 -3.45 5.68
CA MET A 31 -3.77 -2.85 4.36
C MET A 31 -4.91 -1.94 3.90
N ARG A 32 -6.15 -2.26 4.27
CA ARG A 32 -7.33 -1.46 3.94
C ARG A 32 -7.27 -0.09 4.60
N ASP A 33 -6.91 -0.02 5.88
CA ASP A 33 -6.85 1.25 6.60
C ASP A 33 -5.73 2.15 6.06
N LEU A 34 -4.56 1.56 5.81
CA LEU A 34 -3.43 2.23 5.17
C LEU A 34 -3.82 2.74 3.77
N GLY A 35 -4.37 1.85 2.93
CA GLY A 35 -4.80 2.18 1.58
C GLY A 35 -5.89 3.24 1.54
N THR A 36 -6.89 3.14 2.40
CA THR A 36 -7.99 4.11 2.51
C THR A 36 -7.47 5.49 2.90
N THR A 37 -6.55 5.56 3.87
CA THR A 37 -5.94 6.82 4.30
C THR A 37 -5.14 7.45 3.17
N PHE A 38 -4.30 6.66 2.50
CA PHE A 38 -3.49 7.12 1.37
C PHE A 38 -4.35 7.68 0.23
N VAL A 39 -5.37 6.94 -0.22
CA VAL A 39 -6.26 7.38 -1.31
C VAL A 39 -6.97 8.69 -0.94
N ARG A 40 -7.46 8.81 0.31
CA ARG A 40 -8.13 10.04 0.77
C ARG A 40 -7.21 11.25 0.71
N ASP A 41 -5.96 11.08 1.10
CA ASP A 41 -4.99 12.16 1.12
C ASP A 41 -4.55 12.55 -0.28
N GLU A 42 -4.29 11.58 -1.17
CA GLU A 42 -3.90 11.87 -2.55
C GLU A 42 -5.00 12.58 -3.34
N PHE A 43 -6.25 12.12 -3.23
CA PHE A 43 -7.38 12.79 -3.87
C PHE A 43 -7.60 14.20 -3.29
N ARG A 44 -7.42 14.38 -1.97
CA ARG A 44 -7.54 15.70 -1.34
C ARG A 44 -6.43 16.65 -1.83
N LYS A 45 -5.19 16.17 -1.92
CA LYS A 45 -4.06 16.96 -2.44
C LYS A 45 -4.29 17.37 -3.88
N HIS A 46 -4.72 16.45 -4.74
CA HIS A 46 -5.01 16.76 -6.15
C HIS A 46 -6.19 17.71 -6.33
N LEU A 47 -7.22 17.63 -5.48
CA LEU A 47 -8.36 18.56 -5.51
C LEU A 47 -8.03 19.97 -4.98
N ARG A 48 -7.12 20.08 -4.01
CA ARG A 48 -6.75 21.37 -3.40
C ARG A 48 -5.51 22.02 -4.02
N GLY A 49 -4.72 21.25 -4.76
CA GLY A 49 -3.53 21.70 -5.45
C GLY A 49 -3.85 22.51 -6.71
N LYS A 50 -2.85 23.24 -7.21
CA LYS A 50 -2.89 23.83 -8.55
C LYS A 50 -2.52 22.76 -9.57
N THR A 51 -3.45 21.86 -9.85
CA THR A 51 -3.25 20.74 -10.78
C THR A 51 -3.68 21.16 -12.20
N THR A 52 -2.81 20.98 -13.18
CA THR A 52 -3.12 21.28 -14.60
C THR A 52 -4.03 20.21 -15.21
N GLU A 53 -4.61 20.48 -16.39
CA GLU A 53 -5.49 19.53 -17.06
C GLU A 53 -4.77 18.23 -17.43
N GLU A 54 -3.50 18.31 -17.83
CA GLU A 54 -2.65 17.16 -18.15
C GLU A 54 -2.40 16.29 -16.93
N GLN A 55 -2.09 16.92 -15.79
CA GLN A 55 -1.89 16.23 -14.52
C GLN A 55 -3.18 15.54 -14.07
N TRP A 56 -4.35 16.16 -14.29
CA TRP A 56 -5.64 15.52 -14.04
C TRP A 56 -5.87 14.29 -14.92
N LYS A 57 -5.55 14.37 -16.22
CA LYS A 57 -5.68 13.23 -17.14
C LYS A 57 -4.76 12.09 -16.72
N GLN A 58 -3.50 12.39 -16.38
CA GLN A 58 -2.56 11.40 -15.89
C GLN A 58 -3.05 10.76 -14.58
N PHE A 59 -3.46 11.58 -13.61
CA PHE A 59 -3.99 11.12 -12.32
C PHE A 59 -5.16 10.13 -12.53
N VAL A 60 -6.16 10.52 -13.33
CA VAL A 60 -7.31 9.64 -13.62
C VAL A 60 -6.86 8.35 -14.31
N GLY A 61 -5.93 8.42 -15.26
CA GLY A 61 -5.39 7.25 -15.96
C GLY A 61 -4.69 6.26 -15.03
N GLU A 62 -3.83 6.75 -14.14
CA GLU A 62 -3.10 5.95 -13.15
C GLU A 62 -4.07 5.27 -12.17
N TRP A 63 -5.04 6.02 -11.62
CA TRP A 63 -6.01 5.47 -10.67
C TRP A 63 -7.00 4.50 -11.31
N GLN A 64 -7.35 4.67 -12.59
CA GLN A 64 -8.09 3.66 -13.35
C GLN A 64 -7.24 2.40 -13.59
N GLY A 65 -5.94 2.56 -13.85
CA GLY A 65 -5.00 1.44 -13.93
C GLY A 65 -4.92 0.65 -12.63
N TYR A 66 -4.76 1.35 -11.52
CA TYR A 66 -4.77 0.77 -10.18
C TYR A 66 -6.09 0.04 -9.88
N LEU A 67 -7.25 0.63 -10.23
CA LEU A 67 -8.55 -0.02 -10.07
C LEU A 67 -8.64 -1.33 -10.87
N ARG A 68 -8.16 -1.35 -12.12
CA ARG A 68 -8.13 -2.58 -12.95
C ARG A 68 -7.23 -3.64 -12.34
N MET A 69 -6.06 -3.25 -11.84
CA MET A 69 -5.15 -4.16 -11.14
C MET A 69 -5.79 -4.75 -9.89
N LEU A 70 -6.46 -3.94 -9.07
CA LEU A 70 -7.19 -4.40 -7.88
C LEU A 70 -8.35 -5.34 -8.23
N HIS A 71 -9.04 -5.10 -9.34
CA HIS A 71 -10.11 -5.97 -9.83
C HIS A 71 -9.58 -7.32 -10.32
N SER A 72 -8.45 -7.31 -11.04
CA SER A 72 -7.83 -8.50 -11.62
C SER A 72 -7.07 -9.33 -10.60
N SER A 73 -6.64 -8.73 -9.48
CA SER A 73 -6.04 -9.46 -8.38
C SER A 73 -7.14 -10.25 -7.67
N GLU A 74 -6.99 -11.57 -7.69
CA GLU A 74 -7.84 -12.52 -6.97
C GLU A 74 -7.47 -12.43 -5.48
N SER A 75 -7.75 -11.29 -4.85
CA SER A 75 -7.21 -10.89 -3.53
C SER A 75 -5.69 -10.66 -3.57
N ILE A 76 -5.24 -9.47 -3.14
CA ILE A 76 -3.80 -9.23 -2.93
C ILE A 76 -3.24 -10.21 -1.87
N ALA A 77 -4.11 -10.75 -1.01
CA ALA A 77 -3.74 -11.80 -0.07
C ALA A 77 -3.29 -13.10 -0.75
N ASP A 78 -3.78 -13.41 -1.96
CA ASP A 78 -3.44 -14.65 -2.69
C ASP A 78 -2.37 -14.41 -3.78
N SER A 79 -2.29 -13.19 -4.32
CA SER A 79 -1.35 -12.82 -5.39
C SER A 79 0.11 -12.57 -4.92
N GLY A 80 0.51 -13.06 -3.74
CA GLY A 80 1.87 -12.91 -3.21
C GLY A 80 2.20 -11.52 -2.65
N GLY A 81 1.19 -10.65 -2.48
CA GLY A 81 1.31 -9.44 -1.68
C GLY A 81 1.02 -9.79 -0.23
N VAL A 82 2.08 -10.12 0.53
CA VAL A 82 2.04 -10.49 1.95
C VAL A 82 1.01 -9.68 2.78
N ALA A 83 -0.15 -10.29 3.02
CA ALA A 83 -0.81 -10.58 4.31
C ALA A 83 -2.30 -10.98 4.06
N PRO A 84 -2.91 -11.92 4.81
CA PRO A 84 -2.55 -12.32 6.18
C PRO A 84 -2.53 -13.85 6.48
N ALA A 85 -1.68 -14.26 7.42
CA ALA A 85 -2.12 -15.16 8.51
C ALA A 85 -2.39 -14.33 9.80
N ASP A 86 -1.67 -13.24 9.95
CA ASP A 86 -1.67 -12.35 11.10
C ASP A 86 -0.68 -11.25 10.68
N ALA A 87 -0.77 -10.05 11.24
CA ALA A 87 0.18 -8.98 10.96
C ALA A 87 1.60 -9.27 11.56
N SER A 88 1.96 -10.55 11.67
CA SER A 88 3.15 -11.10 12.28
C SER A 88 4.16 -11.60 11.23
N GLY A 89 4.19 -11.04 10.02
CA GLY A 89 5.35 -11.17 9.11
C GLY A 89 5.76 -12.58 8.66
N ASP A 90 5.08 -13.64 9.08
CA ASP A 90 5.39 -15.01 8.69
C ASP A 90 4.77 -15.31 7.34
N MET A 91 5.62 -15.78 6.43
CA MET A 91 5.24 -16.13 5.08
C MET A 91 4.67 -17.55 5.09
N PRO A 92 3.51 -17.79 4.47
CA PRO A 92 2.96 -19.14 4.41
C PRO A 92 3.92 -20.08 3.67
N PRO A 93 4.01 -21.35 4.12
CA PRO A 93 5.03 -22.29 3.65
C PRO A 93 4.97 -22.53 2.12
N GLU A 94 3.77 -22.48 1.54
CA GLU A 94 3.54 -22.64 0.11
C GLU A 94 4.21 -21.55 -0.75
N ILE A 95 4.39 -20.34 -0.21
CA ILE A 95 5.08 -19.26 -0.92
C ILE A 95 6.58 -19.50 -0.87
N VAL A 96 7.10 -19.96 0.26
CA VAL A 96 8.53 -20.29 0.43
C VAL A 96 8.96 -21.37 -0.56
N GLU A 97 8.10 -22.36 -0.81
CA GLU A 97 8.36 -23.43 -1.77
C GLU A 97 8.37 -22.96 -3.23
N LYS A 98 7.68 -21.86 -3.55
CA LYS A 98 7.66 -21.26 -4.91
C LYS A 98 8.85 -20.34 -5.18
N LEU A 99 9.69 -20.06 -4.19
CA LEU A 99 10.85 -19.18 -4.36
C LEU A 99 12.00 -19.90 -5.07
N SER A 100 12.58 -19.23 -6.07
CA SER A 100 13.84 -19.66 -6.69
C SER A 100 14.98 -19.68 -5.65
N PRO A 101 16.01 -20.54 -5.82
CA PRO A 101 17.19 -20.57 -4.95
C PRO A 101 17.81 -19.17 -4.71
N ASP A 102 17.91 -18.35 -5.75
CA ASP A 102 18.46 -16.99 -5.64
C ASP A 102 17.55 -16.05 -4.83
N GLN A 103 16.23 -16.26 -4.89
CA GLN A 103 15.26 -15.47 -4.13
C GLN A 103 15.31 -15.85 -2.64
N LEU A 104 15.52 -17.13 -2.33
CA LEU A 104 15.73 -17.60 -0.96
C LEU A 104 17.03 -17.04 -0.36
N GLU A 105 18.11 -16.97 -1.14
CA GLU A 105 19.36 -16.37 -0.68
C GLU A 105 19.19 -14.88 -0.34
N ARG A 106 18.55 -14.13 -1.24
CA ARG A 106 18.23 -12.70 -1.04
C ARG A 106 17.37 -12.49 0.20
N LEU A 107 16.33 -13.31 0.37
CA LEU A 107 15.45 -13.25 1.53
C LEU A 107 16.21 -13.54 2.82
N GLY A 108 17.06 -14.58 2.83
CA GLY A 108 17.89 -14.92 3.98
C GLY A 108 18.90 -13.82 4.35
N ARG A 109 19.49 -13.15 3.34
CA ARG A 109 20.33 -11.97 3.59
C ARG A 109 19.55 -10.85 4.26
N LEU A 110 18.37 -10.52 3.71
CA LEU A 110 17.51 -9.47 4.26
C LEU A 110 17.10 -9.78 5.70
N GLN A 111 16.73 -11.03 5.99
CA GLN A 111 16.34 -11.47 7.33
C GLN A 111 17.48 -11.29 8.35
N ARG A 112 18.71 -11.66 7.99
CA ARG A 112 19.89 -11.45 8.85
C ARG A 112 20.15 -9.97 9.12
N GLU A 113 20.04 -9.12 8.09
CA GLU A 113 20.23 -7.66 8.23
C GLU A 113 19.16 -7.03 9.13
N ALA A 114 17.89 -7.42 8.96
CA ALA A 114 16.80 -6.96 9.81
C ALA A 114 16.97 -7.38 11.27
N PHE A 115 17.37 -8.64 11.53
CA PHE A 115 17.64 -9.12 12.89
C PHE A 115 18.83 -8.41 13.53
N ARG A 116 19.89 -8.15 12.76
CA ARG A 116 21.04 -7.38 13.23
C ARG A 116 20.64 -5.96 13.61
N LEU A 117 19.85 -5.28 12.78
CA LEU A 117 19.38 -3.93 13.06
C LEU A 117 18.53 -3.89 14.32
N ARG A 118 17.62 -4.86 14.48
CA ARG A 118 16.82 -5.02 15.71
C ARG A 118 17.71 -5.16 16.94
N ASP A 119 18.72 -6.02 16.88
CA ASP A 119 19.64 -6.24 17.99
C ASP A 119 20.41 -4.96 18.38
N VAL A 120 20.88 -4.20 17.39
CA VAL A 120 21.53 -2.90 17.60
C VAL A 120 20.58 -1.88 18.22
N LEU A 121 19.34 -1.79 17.74
CA LEU A 121 18.33 -0.85 18.24
C LEU A 121 17.89 -1.19 19.67
N LEU A 122 17.73 -2.48 20.00
CA LEU A 122 17.38 -2.93 21.35
C LEU A 122 18.56 -2.83 22.33
N SER A 123 19.80 -2.79 21.83
CA SER A 123 21.01 -2.64 22.65
C SER A 123 21.36 -1.18 23.00
N GLN A 124 20.72 -0.18 22.36
CA GLN A 124 21.01 1.25 22.62
C GLN A 124 20.27 1.87 23.81
N ASP A 125 19.38 1.15 24.51
CA ASP A 125 18.60 1.69 25.64
C ASP A 125 19.26 1.53 27.03
N GLY A 126 20.54 1.15 27.08
CA GLY A 126 21.24 0.81 28.34
C GLY A 126 22.27 1.80 28.87
N GLY A 127 22.30 3.07 28.42
CA GLY A 127 23.45 3.97 28.66
C GLY A 127 23.09 5.41 29.00
N GLY A 128 22.17 5.64 29.94
CA GLY A 128 21.67 6.99 30.21
C GLY A 128 21.17 7.27 31.62
N ASP A 129 21.74 6.69 32.69
CA ASP A 129 21.62 7.30 34.03
C ASP A 129 22.69 6.78 35.01
N LYS A 130 23.74 7.58 35.25
CA LYS A 130 24.38 7.66 36.57
C LYS A 130 24.76 9.10 36.85
N LYS A 131 23.79 9.80 37.41
CA LYS A 131 23.94 11.00 38.24
C LYS A 131 24.87 10.68 39.43
N LYS A 132 26.07 11.27 39.48
CA LYS A 132 26.64 11.81 40.71
C LYS A 132 27.78 12.79 40.42
#